data_AF-A0A1H3YYZ4-F1
#
_entry.id   AF-A0A1H3YYZ4-F1
#
_cell.length_a   1.000
_cell.length_b   1.000
_cell.length_c   1.000
_cell.angle_alpha   90.00
_cell.angle_beta   90.00
_cell.angle_gamma   90.00
#
_symmetry.space_group_name_H-M   'P 1'
#
loop_
_entity.id
_entity.type
_entity.pdbx_description
1 polymer ?
#
loop_
_entity_poly.entity_id
_entity_poly.type
_entity_poly.pdbx_seq_one_letter_code
_entity_poly.pdbx_strand_id
1 'polypeptide(L)'
;MPGERIGYGFVKAIDYKRMQKSGICSDQLTKEDFMYYGRQMLVPEIGAQGQLKLRQAKIMVVGAGGLGCPVLQYLCGAGVGKLGCVDFDRIELHNLHRQLLYDPASVGRQKIEEAKKVLAAKRPALSLDFKNERLTAANAMSLLEGYDLVVDGSDNFKTRYIVSDTCKALDIPVVYGSILGFEGQIAVFGHNGGKTLRDLFSGPPSADNAPNCAENGVLGTLPGIIGLIMAQEALKLIMGLPVLHNQLVLLDTLRFECRKLNF
;
A
#
# COMPACT_ATOMS: atom_id res chain seq x y z
N MET A 1 11.62 28.03 -24.73
CA MET A 1 11.89 27.46 -23.38
C MET A 1 12.49 26.09 -23.59
N PRO A 2 13.69 25.78 -23.06
CA PRO A 2 14.41 24.58 -23.43
C PRO A 2 13.73 23.36 -22.81
N GLY A 3 13.37 22.39 -23.65
CA GLY A 3 12.88 21.09 -23.21
C GLY A 3 13.99 20.34 -22.48
N GLU A 4 13.75 20.05 -21.20
CA GLU A 4 14.54 19.10 -20.44
C GLU A 4 14.41 17.73 -21.11
N ARG A 5 15.43 17.39 -21.91
CA ARG A 5 15.67 16.01 -22.32
C ARG A 5 15.92 15.21 -21.05
N ILE A 6 14.99 14.33 -20.71
CA ILE A 6 15.14 13.31 -19.67
C ILE A 6 16.32 12.44 -20.10
N GLY A 7 17.50 12.72 -19.54
CA GLY A 7 18.74 12.08 -19.91
C GLY A 7 18.73 10.62 -19.49
N TYR A 8 18.67 9.70 -20.46
CA TYR A 8 19.15 8.32 -20.29
C TYR A 8 20.68 8.34 -20.20
N GLY A 9 21.20 8.86 -19.09
CA GLY A 9 22.63 8.97 -18.82
C GLY A 9 22.96 8.36 -17.47
N PHE A 10 23.65 7.23 -17.49
CA PHE A 10 24.33 6.58 -16.36
C PHE A 10 23.50 5.73 -15.37
N VAL A 11 22.97 4.61 -15.85
CA VAL A 11 22.87 3.40 -15.00
C VAL A 11 24.17 2.63 -15.19
N LYS A 12 25.02 2.53 -14.15
CA LYS A 12 26.24 1.71 -14.22
C LYS A 12 25.83 0.25 -14.38
N ALA A 13 25.90 -0.25 -15.62
CA ALA A 13 25.83 -1.67 -16.01
C ALA A 13 26.92 -2.57 -15.35
N ILE A 14 27.68 -2.02 -14.40
CA ILE A 14 28.84 -2.62 -13.74
C ILE A 14 28.40 -3.66 -12.70
N ASP A 15 27.29 -3.44 -11.96
CA ASP A 15 26.84 -4.42 -10.96
C ASP A 15 26.21 -5.67 -11.60
N TYR A 16 25.40 -5.52 -12.65
CA TYR A 16 24.76 -6.66 -13.30
C TYR A 16 25.77 -7.66 -13.92
N LYS A 17 26.84 -7.15 -14.56
CA LYS A 17 27.90 -8.00 -15.12
C LYS A 17 28.82 -8.60 -14.06
N ARG A 18 29.07 -7.90 -12.94
CA ARG A 18 29.82 -8.43 -11.81
C ARG A 18 29.05 -9.54 -11.09
N MET A 19 27.73 -9.42 -11.01
CA MET A 19 26.81 -10.40 -10.44
C MET A 19 26.71 -11.72 -11.21
N GLN A 20 26.73 -11.70 -12.55
CA GLN A 20 26.77 -12.93 -13.35
C GLN A 20 28.03 -13.77 -13.07
N LYS A 21 29.11 -13.15 -12.58
CA LYS A 21 30.39 -13.81 -12.31
C LYS A 21 30.58 -14.30 -10.87
N SER A 22 30.10 -13.58 -9.86
CA SER A 22 30.46 -13.86 -8.45
C SER A 22 29.39 -14.57 -7.61
N GLY A 23 28.13 -14.59 -8.05
CA GLY A 23 27.05 -15.32 -7.35
C GLY A 23 26.68 -14.82 -5.94
N ILE A 24 27.27 -13.72 -5.45
CA ILE A 24 27.02 -13.17 -4.11
C ILE A 24 26.89 -11.65 -4.21
N CYS A 25 25.85 -11.08 -3.59
CA CYS A 25 25.67 -9.63 -3.46
C CYS A 25 24.88 -9.32 -2.16
N SER A 26 25.63 -9.21 -1.05
CA SER A 26 25.21 -9.18 0.37
C SER A 26 24.65 -10.52 0.90
N ASP A 27 24.99 -10.89 2.14
CA ASP A 27 24.62 -12.17 2.78
C ASP A 27 23.10 -12.38 2.96
N GLN A 28 22.28 -11.37 2.61
CA GLN A 28 20.85 -11.32 2.93
C GLN A 28 19.93 -11.31 1.70
N LEU A 29 20.44 -11.07 0.49
CA LEU A 29 19.68 -11.16 -0.78
C LEU A 29 20.10 -12.40 -1.56
N THR A 30 19.12 -13.20 -2.00
CA THR A 30 19.34 -14.44 -2.73
C THR A 30 19.42 -14.19 -4.24
N LYS A 31 19.94 -15.17 -4.99
CA LYS A 31 19.88 -15.16 -6.46
C LYS A 31 18.45 -14.97 -6.99
N GLU A 32 17.47 -15.57 -6.32
CA GLU A 32 16.06 -15.45 -6.69
C GLU A 32 15.56 -14.01 -6.54
N ASP A 33 15.95 -13.30 -5.47
CA ASP A 33 15.62 -11.87 -5.31
C ASP A 33 16.13 -11.05 -6.48
N PHE A 34 17.35 -11.29 -6.92
CA PHE A 34 17.92 -10.58 -8.08
C PHE A 34 17.22 -10.91 -9.39
N MET A 35 16.78 -12.15 -9.59
CA MET A 35 16.02 -12.53 -10.78
C MET A 35 14.66 -11.84 -10.83
N TYR A 36 14.02 -11.65 -9.69
CA TYR A 36 12.71 -11.02 -9.62
C TYR A 36 12.73 -9.51 -9.57
N TYR A 37 13.66 -8.92 -8.82
CA TYR A 37 13.68 -7.49 -8.55
C TYR A 37 14.83 -6.77 -9.27
N GLY A 38 15.61 -7.46 -10.10
CA GLY A 38 16.75 -6.88 -10.79
C GLY A 38 16.41 -5.60 -11.56
N ARG A 39 15.24 -5.52 -12.21
CA ARG A 39 14.79 -4.29 -12.88
C ARG A 39 14.53 -3.13 -11.91
N GLN A 40 13.97 -3.43 -10.75
CA GLN A 40 13.73 -2.44 -9.70
C GLN A 40 15.06 -1.98 -9.08
N MET A 41 16.00 -2.89 -8.84
CA MET A 41 17.33 -2.58 -8.30
C MET A 41 18.21 -1.77 -9.26
N LEU A 42 17.92 -1.75 -10.57
CA LEU A 42 18.62 -0.89 -11.53
C LEU A 42 18.30 0.59 -11.35
N VAL A 43 17.20 0.93 -10.66
CA VAL A 43 16.85 2.32 -10.33
C VAL A 43 17.84 2.83 -9.28
N PRO A 44 18.61 3.91 -9.55
CA PRO A 44 19.67 4.37 -8.64
C PRO A 44 19.20 4.69 -7.22
N GLU A 45 18.00 5.25 -7.09
CA GLU A 45 17.38 5.59 -5.80
C GLU A 45 16.97 4.34 -4.99
N ILE A 46 16.87 3.18 -5.64
CA ILE A 46 16.53 1.90 -5.00
C ILE A 46 17.80 1.10 -4.75
N GLY A 47 18.49 0.67 -5.81
CA GLY A 47 19.66 -0.21 -5.70
C GLY A 47 19.38 -1.53 -4.97
N ALA A 48 20.44 -2.30 -4.69
CA ALA A 48 20.33 -3.49 -3.85
C ALA A 48 19.92 -3.15 -2.40
N GLN A 49 20.35 -1.99 -1.89
CA GLN A 49 20.06 -1.56 -0.52
C GLN A 49 18.57 -1.28 -0.29
N GLY A 50 17.90 -0.61 -1.24
CA GLY A 50 16.45 -0.37 -1.18
C GLY A 50 15.68 -1.69 -1.22
N GLN A 51 16.09 -2.64 -2.06
CA GLN A 51 15.46 -3.95 -2.08
C GLN A 51 15.67 -4.73 -0.76
N LEU A 52 16.85 -4.61 -0.15
CA LEU A 52 17.11 -5.23 1.15
C LEU A 52 16.17 -4.66 2.23
N LYS A 53 15.95 -3.34 2.25
CA LYS A 53 14.97 -2.72 3.15
C LYS A 53 13.56 -3.26 2.94
N LEU A 54 13.12 -3.41 1.67
CA LEU A 54 11.82 -4.01 1.36
C LEU A 54 11.73 -5.45 1.88
N ARG A 55 12.76 -6.26 1.64
CA ARG A 55 12.82 -7.66 2.11
C ARG A 55 12.77 -7.78 3.64
N GLN A 56 13.29 -6.80 4.37
CA GLN A 56 13.25 -6.80 5.83
C GLN A 56 11.94 -6.22 6.40
N ALA A 57 11.21 -5.45 5.59
CA ALA A 57 10.04 -4.74 6.03
C ALA A 57 8.82 -5.63 6.30
N LYS A 58 8.03 -5.17 7.25
CA LYS A 58 6.73 -5.72 7.66
C LYS A 58 5.68 -4.65 7.44
N ILE A 59 4.78 -4.87 6.49
CA ILE A 59 3.69 -3.93 6.18
C ILE A 59 2.34 -4.59 6.47
N MET A 60 1.49 -3.92 7.23
CA MET A 60 0.11 -4.36 7.48
C MET A 60 -0.85 -3.60 6.57
N VAL A 61 -1.73 -4.31 5.86
CA VAL A 61 -2.78 -3.73 5.02
C VAL A 61 -4.13 -3.95 5.68
N VAL A 62 -4.84 -2.87 5.99
CA VAL A 62 -6.19 -2.91 6.56
C VAL A 62 -7.20 -2.85 5.42
N GLY A 63 -7.94 -3.94 5.22
CA GLY A 63 -8.89 -4.12 4.13
C GLY A 63 -8.25 -4.72 2.87
N ALA A 64 -8.90 -5.74 2.32
CA ALA A 64 -8.56 -6.41 1.06
C ALA A 64 -9.58 -6.05 -0.05
N GLY A 65 -10.21 -4.88 0.07
CA GLY A 65 -11.19 -4.36 -0.89
C GLY A 65 -10.57 -3.70 -2.13
N GLY A 66 -11.28 -2.72 -2.71
CA GLY A 66 -10.86 -2.07 -3.96
C GLY A 66 -9.52 -1.34 -3.87
N LEU A 67 -9.22 -0.70 -2.72
CA LEU A 67 -7.92 -0.07 -2.45
C LEU A 67 -6.87 -1.11 -2.02
N GLY A 68 -7.26 -2.05 -1.17
CA GLY A 68 -6.36 -3.05 -0.61
C GLY A 68 -5.81 -4.06 -1.63
N CYS A 69 -6.65 -4.50 -2.59
CA CYS A 69 -6.24 -5.43 -3.64
C CYS A 69 -4.97 -4.99 -4.40
N PRO A 70 -4.93 -3.80 -5.05
CA PRO A 70 -3.73 -3.34 -5.74
C PRO A 70 -2.55 -3.12 -4.78
N VAL A 71 -2.80 -2.65 -3.55
CA VAL A 71 -1.74 -2.51 -2.53
C VAL A 71 -1.07 -3.86 -2.27
N LEU A 72 -1.85 -4.88 -1.91
CA LEU A 72 -1.35 -6.22 -1.62
C LEU A 72 -0.59 -6.82 -2.81
N GLN A 73 -1.13 -6.67 -4.02
CA GLN A 73 -0.51 -7.19 -5.24
C GLN A 73 0.86 -6.55 -5.50
N TYR A 74 0.97 -5.23 -5.36
CA TYR A 74 2.20 -4.51 -5.70
C TYR A 74 3.25 -4.57 -4.58
N LEU A 75 2.86 -4.58 -3.31
CA LEU A 75 3.80 -4.83 -2.22
C LEU A 75 4.38 -6.26 -2.28
N CYS A 76 3.54 -7.25 -2.63
CA CYS A 76 3.97 -8.62 -2.90
C CYS A 76 4.92 -8.68 -4.11
N GLY A 77 4.55 -7.99 -5.20
CA GLY A 77 5.37 -7.90 -6.41
C GLY A 77 6.72 -7.21 -6.20
N ALA A 78 6.79 -6.24 -5.29
CA ALA A 78 8.00 -5.47 -4.96
C ALA A 78 8.92 -6.17 -3.93
N GLY A 79 8.50 -7.31 -3.39
CA GLY A 79 9.33 -8.12 -2.48
C GLY A 79 9.36 -7.63 -1.03
N VAL A 80 8.25 -7.10 -0.53
CA VAL A 80 8.10 -6.81 0.90
C VAL A 80 8.14 -8.10 1.71
N GLY A 81 9.03 -8.20 2.69
CA GLY A 81 9.35 -9.45 3.41
C GLY A 81 8.19 -10.09 4.15
N LYS A 82 7.46 -9.30 4.94
CA LYS A 82 6.24 -9.72 5.63
C LYS A 82 5.07 -8.83 5.23
N LEU A 83 4.02 -9.45 4.72
CA LEU A 83 2.74 -8.79 4.48
C LEU A 83 1.70 -9.29 5.46
N GLY A 84 1.23 -8.37 6.30
CA GLY A 84 0.02 -8.54 7.08
C GLY A 84 -1.20 -8.08 6.31
N CYS A 85 -2.33 -8.74 6.51
CA CYS A 85 -3.61 -8.21 6.04
C CYS A 85 -4.73 -8.59 7.00
N VAL A 86 -5.64 -7.65 7.27
CA VAL A 86 -6.85 -7.88 8.06
C VAL A 86 -8.08 -7.42 7.30
N ASP A 87 -9.04 -8.33 7.13
CA ASP A 87 -10.34 -8.12 6.51
C ASP A 87 -11.25 -9.26 7.01
N PHE A 88 -12.57 -9.06 7.03
CA PHE A 88 -13.54 -10.01 7.56
C PHE A 88 -14.64 -10.35 6.55
N ASP A 89 -14.62 -9.71 5.38
CA ASP A 89 -15.67 -9.83 4.38
C ASP A 89 -15.49 -11.08 3.53
N ARG A 90 -16.61 -11.49 2.94
CA ARG A 90 -16.65 -12.45 1.85
C ARG A 90 -16.60 -11.73 0.50
N ILE A 91 -16.17 -12.46 -0.51
CA ILE A 91 -16.14 -11.99 -1.90
C ILE A 91 -17.55 -12.05 -2.46
N GLU A 92 -18.03 -10.92 -2.98
CA GLU A 92 -19.31 -10.82 -3.67
C GLU A 92 -19.12 -10.50 -5.15
N LEU A 93 -20.10 -10.86 -5.99
CA LEU A 93 -20.04 -10.65 -7.43
C LEU A 93 -19.79 -9.16 -7.79
N HIS A 94 -20.45 -8.25 -7.06
CA HIS A 94 -20.32 -6.81 -7.27
C HIS A 94 -18.92 -6.27 -6.88
N ASN A 95 -18.07 -7.07 -6.23
CA ASN A 95 -16.69 -6.67 -5.91
C ASN A 95 -15.75 -6.81 -7.11
N LEU A 96 -16.03 -7.75 -8.02
CA LEU A 96 -15.07 -8.22 -9.02
C LEU A 96 -14.67 -7.14 -10.04
N HIS A 97 -15.50 -6.13 -10.27
CA HIS A 97 -15.18 -5.04 -11.20
C HIS A 97 -14.02 -4.13 -10.72
N ARG A 98 -13.65 -4.20 -9.43
CA ARG A 98 -12.59 -3.36 -8.82
C ARG A 98 -11.63 -4.11 -7.91
N GLN A 99 -11.94 -5.35 -7.53
CA GLN A 99 -11.12 -6.19 -6.66
C GLN A 99 -10.45 -7.30 -7.48
N LEU A 100 -9.48 -6.91 -8.32
CA LEU A 100 -8.83 -7.78 -9.31
C LEU A 100 -7.91 -8.87 -8.71
N LEU A 101 -7.89 -9.01 -7.39
CA LEU A 101 -7.28 -10.15 -6.71
C LEU A 101 -8.20 -11.39 -6.75
N TYR A 102 -9.49 -11.19 -6.98
CA TYR A 102 -10.51 -12.23 -6.94
C TYR A 102 -11.10 -12.52 -8.33
N ASP A 103 -11.58 -13.74 -8.50
CA ASP A 103 -12.22 -14.21 -9.72
C ASP A 103 -13.68 -14.66 -9.44
N PRO A 104 -14.50 -14.90 -10.49
CA PRO A 104 -15.87 -15.39 -10.30
C PRO A 104 -15.96 -16.72 -9.53
N ALA A 105 -14.96 -17.59 -9.60
CA ALA A 105 -14.93 -18.86 -8.87
C ALA A 105 -14.65 -18.68 -7.37
N SER A 106 -14.24 -17.47 -6.96
CA SER A 106 -13.94 -17.11 -5.58
C SER A 106 -15.14 -16.51 -4.84
N VAL A 107 -16.25 -16.22 -5.53
CA VAL A 107 -17.46 -15.67 -4.91
C VAL A 107 -17.95 -16.56 -3.76
N GLY A 108 -18.29 -15.93 -2.62
CA GLY A 108 -18.71 -16.59 -1.39
C GLY A 108 -17.57 -16.99 -0.45
N ARG A 109 -16.32 -17.05 -0.94
CA ARG A 109 -15.14 -17.31 -0.09
C ARG A 109 -14.74 -16.08 0.72
N GLN A 110 -13.94 -16.30 1.77
CA GLN A 110 -13.39 -15.20 2.56
C GLN A 110 -12.33 -14.45 1.76
N LYS A 111 -12.40 -13.11 1.76
CA LYS A 111 -11.44 -12.26 1.04
C LYS A 111 -10.00 -12.54 1.44
N ILE A 112 -9.75 -12.71 2.75
CA ILE A 112 -8.43 -12.97 3.31
C ILE A 112 -7.85 -14.31 2.88
N GLU A 113 -8.66 -15.37 2.88
CA GLU A 113 -8.20 -16.71 2.50
C GLU A 113 -7.81 -16.77 1.03
N GLU A 114 -8.66 -16.21 0.15
CA GLU A 114 -8.39 -16.20 -1.29
C GLU A 114 -7.22 -15.25 -1.62
N ALA A 115 -7.13 -14.08 -0.97
CA ALA A 115 -6.00 -13.18 -1.12
C ALA A 115 -4.68 -13.86 -0.76
N LYS A 116 -4.64 -14.55 0.40
CA LYS A 116 -3.45 -15.29 0.83
C LYS A 116 -3.06 -16.36 -0.17
N LYS A 117 -4.03 -17.15 -0.65
CA LYS A 117 -3.82 -18.21 -1.66
C LYS A 117 -3.22 -17.64 -2.95
N VAL A 118 -3.81 -16.59 -3.50
CA VAL A 118 -3.36 -15.96 -4.76
C VAL A 118 -1.95 -15.39 -4.62
N LEU A 119 -1.66 -14.70 -3.51
CA LEU A 119 -0.34 -14.08 -3.30
C LEU A 119 0.73 -15.10 -2.97
N ALA A 120 0.43 -16.15 -2.18
CA ALA A 120 1.36 -17.23 -1.90
C ALA A 120 1.75 -17.99 -3.18
N ALA A 121 0.81 -18.19 -4.11
CA ALA A 121 1.10 -18.81 -5.40
C ALA A 121 1.99 -17.93 -6.29
N LYS A 122 1.85 -16.60 -6.19
CA LYS A 122 2.73 -15.65 -6.91
C LYS A 122 4.12 -15.56 -6.28
N ARG A 123 4.21 -15.63 -4.95
CA ARG A 123 5.43 -15.40 -4.18
C ARG A 123 5.52 -16.33 -2.96
N PRO A 124 5.98 -17.59 -3.14
CA PRO A 124 6.06 -18.56 -2.05
C PRO A 124 7.04 -18.16 -0.93
N ALA A 125 8.05 -17.35 -1.24
CA ALA A 125 9.08 -16.91 -0.28
C ALA A 125 8.64 -15.79 0.67
N LEU A 126 7.48 -15.16 0.44
CA LEU A 126 7.01 -14.05 1.29
C LEU A 126 6.25 -14.57 2.52
N SER A 127 6.46 -13.91 3.66
CA SER A 127 5.73 -14.21 4.89
C SER A 127 4.36 -13.51 4.86
N LEU A 128 3.28 -14.30 4.81
CA LEU A 128 1.90 -13.78 4.76
C LEU A 128 1.17 -14.03 6.09
N ASP A 129 0.94 -12.96 6.86
CA ASP A 129 0.25 -12.96 8.15
C ASP A 129 -1.16 -12.36 8.02
N PHE A 130 -2.03 -13.16 7.41
CA PHE A 130 -3.36 -12.74 6.96
C PHE A 130 -4.40 -13.22 7.99
N LYS A 131 -5.21 -12.29 8.51
CA LYS A 131 -6.17 -12.51 9.60
C LYS A 131 -7.60 -12.24 9.12
N ASN A 132 -8.45 -13.27 9.18
CA ASN A 132 -9.86 -13.15 8.85
C ASN A 132 -10.64 -12.63 10.07
N GLU A 133 -10.47 -11.35 10.37
CA GLU A 133 -11.02 -10.70 11.56
C GLU A 133 -11.42 -9.27 11.27
N ARG A 134 -12.42 -8.77 12.00
CA ARG A 134 -12.76 -7.35 11.95
C ARG A 134 -11.80 -6.57 12.83
N LEU A 135 -11.17 -5.54 12.28
CA LEU A 135 -10.38 -4.60 13.08
C LEU A 135 -11.33 -3.74 13.93
N THR A 136 -11.08 -3.72 15.24
CA THR A 136 -11.84 -3.01 16.26
C THR A 136 -10.88 -2.34 17.24
N ALA A 137 -11.38 -1.42 18.07
CA ALA A 137 -10.54 -0.79 19.10
C ALA A 137 -9.96 -1.82 20.10
N ALA A 138 -10.64 -2.95 20.31
CA ALA A 138 -10.22 -3.98 21.27
C ALA A 138 -9.05 -4.85 20.77
N ASN A 139 -8.90 -5.04 19.46
CA ASN A 139 -7.85 -5.88 18.87
C ASN A 139 -6.83 -5.10 18.02
N ALA A 140 -7.05 -3.81 17.76
CA ALA A 140 -6.18 -3.02 16.89
C ALA A 140 -4.71 -3.00 17.36
N MET A 141 -4.46 -2.76 18.65
CA MET A 141 -3.10 -2.76 19.20
C MET A 141 -2.37 -4.07 18.88
N SER A 142 -2.98 -5.22 19.23
CA SER A 142 -2.38 -6.53 18.99
C SER A 142 -2.21 -6.89 17.52
N LEU A 143 -3.07 -6.36 16.63
CA LEU A 143 -2.99 -6.64 15.20
C LEU A 143 -1.92 -5.80 14.50
N LEU A 144 -1.69 -4.57 14.96
CA LEU A 144 -0.83 -3.60 14.29
C LEU A 144 0.59 -3.53 14.88
N GLU A 145 0.78 -3.97 16.13
CA GLU A 145 2.09 -3.96 16.79
C GLU A 145 3.15 -4.80 16.03
N GLY A 146 4.37 -4.27 15.96
CA GLY A 146 5.52 -4.96 15.34
C GLY A 146 5.60 -4.87 13.82
N TYR A 147 4.71 -4.09 13.19
CA TYR A 147 4.81 -3.68 11.79
C TYR A 147 5.55 -2.35 11.65
N ASP A 148 6.26 -2.17 10.54
CA ASP A 148 7.02 -0.93 10.26
C ASP A 148 6.12 0.16 9.64
N LEU A 149 5.00 -0.26 9.05
CA LEU A 149 4.06 0.60 8.34
C LEU A 149 2.67 -0.03 8.27
N VAL A 150 1.63 0.80 8.36
CA VAL A 150 0.25 0.42 8.05
C VAL A 150 -0.22 1.12 6.77
N VAL A 151 -0.93 0.38 5.92
CA VAL A 151 -1.65 0.92 4.76
C VAL A 151 -3.15 0.76 5.02
N ASP A 152 -3.86 1.87 5.13
CA ASP A 152 -5.29 1.90 5.41
C ASP A 152 -6.10 1.94 4.11
N GLY A 153 -6.55 0.77 3.67
CA GLY A 153 -7.45 0.59 2.54
C GLY A 153 -8.92 0.40 2.94
N SER A 154 -9.29 0.75 4.18
CA SER A 154 -10.64 0.58 4.70
C SER A 154 -11.62 1.61 4.11
N ASP A 155 -12.89 1.23 4.04
CA ASP A 155 -13.95 1.97 3.36
C ASP A 155 -14.90 2.72 4.29
N ASN A 156 -14.65 2.70 5.61
CA ASN A 156 -15.50 3.35 6.59
C ASN A 156 -14.69 4.20 7.59
N PHE A 157 -15.28 5.30 8.02
CA PHE A 157 -14.63 6.26 8.92
C PHE A 157 -14.22 5.63 10.25
N LYS A 158 -15.06 4.78 10.85
CA LYS A 158 -14.79 4.17 12.16
C LYS A 158 -13.45 3.41 12.16
N THR A 159 -13.22 2.56 11.16
CA THR A 159 -11.95 1.82 11.02
C THR A 159 -10.77 2.78 10.85
N ARG A 160 -10.90 3.82 10.02
CA ARG A 160 -9.82 4.80 9.76
C ARG A 160 -9.35 5.50 11.02
N TYR A 161 -10.27 5.94 11.88
CA TYR A 161 -9.92 6.57 13.16
C TYR A 161 -9.26 5.56 14.12
N ILE A 162 -9.77 4.34 14.21
CA ILE A 162 -9.13 3.29 15.04
C ILE A 162 -7.70 3.03 14.57
N VAL A 163 -7.49 2.89 13.26
CA VAL A 163 -6.16 2.67 12.68
C VAL A 163 -5.24 3.86 12.97
N SER A 164 -5.67 5.09 12.67
CA SER A 164 -4.85 6.29 12.91
C SER A 164 -4.48 6.46 14.37
N ASP A 165 -5.41 6.25 15.30
CA ASP A 165 -5.18 6.42 16.74
C ASP A 165 -4.24 5.35 17.28
N THR A 166 -4.45 4.11 16.85
CA THR A 166 -3.62 2.96 17.26
C THR A 166 -2.20 3.12 16.73
N CYS A 167 -2.04 3.50 15.46
CA CYS A 167 -0.74 3.72 14.84
C CYS A 167 0.00 4.90 15.49
N LYS A 168 -0.70 5.97 15.86
CA LYS A 168 -0.13 7.06 16.67
C LYS A 168 0.41 6.56 18.00
N ALA A 169 -0.33 5.70 18.70
CA ALA A 169 0.09 5.14 19.99
C ALA A 169 1.29 4.19 19.86
N LEU A 170 1.43 3.51 18.72
CA LEU A 170 2.52 2.58 18.43
C LEU A 170 3.73 3.22 17.72
N ASP A 171 3.66 4.53 17.41
CA ASP A 171 4.65 5.23 16.57
C ASP A 171 4.87 4.57 15.19
N ILE A 172 3.76 4.12 14.58
CA ILE A 172 3.75 3.50 13.25
C ILE A 172 3.16 4.50 12.24
N PRO A 173 3.82 4.78 11.11
CA PRO A 173 3.24 5.63 10.07
C PRO A 173 2.05 4.95 9.39
N VAL A 174 1.16 5.76 8.82
CA VAL A 174 -0.02 5.27 8.07
C VAL A 174 -0.03 5.87 6.67
N VAL A 175 -0.04 5.02 5.65
CA VAL A 175 -0.43 5.44 4.29
C VAL A 175 -1.94 5.36 4.19
N TYR A 176 -2.57 6.52 4.03
CA TYR A 176 -4.01 6.67 3.94
C TYR A 176 -4.47 6.81 2.49
N GLY A 177 -5.58 6.15 2.16
CA GLY A 177 -6.28 6.37 0.90
C GLY A 177 -7.80 6.42 1.06
N SER A 178 -8.45 7.21 0.21
CA SER A 178 -9.90 7.26 0.14
C SER A 178 -10.39 7.61 -1.25
N ILE A 179 -11.64 7.24 -1.57
CA ILE A 179 -12.23 7.42 -2.90
C ILE A 179 -13.73 7.71 -2.79
N LEU A 180 -14.24 8.50 -3.73
CA LEU A 180 -15.66 8.73 -3.96
C LEU A 180 -15.86 9.17 -5.43
N GLY A 181 -16.72 8.48 -6.18
CA GLY A 181 -16.97 8.81 -7.59
C GLY A 181 -15.71 8.74 -8.46
N PHE A 182 -15.19 9.92 -8.83
CA PHE A 182 -13.94 10.13 -9.61
C PHE A 182 -12.79 10.73 -8.79
N GLU A 183 -13.04 11.04 -7.52
CA GLU A 183 -12.10 11.72 -6.63
C GLU A 183 -11.42 10.74 -5.69
N GLY A 184 -10.11 10.86 -5.55
CA GLY A 184 -9.31 10.12 -4.60
C GLY A 184 -8.47 11.04 -3.72
N GLN A 185 -8.16 10.56 -2.52
CA GLN A 185 -7.29 11.25 -1.57
C GLN A 185 -6.16 10.34 -1.11
N ILE A 186 -4.95 10.89 -0.96
CA ILE A 186 -3.78 10.19 -0.43
C ILE A 186 -3.04 11.08 0.57
N ALA A 187 -2.61 10.50 1.69
CA ALA A 187 -1.72 11.15 2.65
C ALA A 187 -0.81 10.11 3.33
N VAL A 188 0.29 10.58 3.92
CA VAL A 188 1.12 9.80 4.85
C VAL A 188 1.05 10.48 6.21
N PHE A 189 0.53 9.77 7.20
CA PHE A 189 0.33 10.26 8.57
C PHE A 189 1.34 9.65 9.53
N GLY A 190 1.66 10.38 10.61
CA GLY A 190 2.49 9.89 11.72
C GLY A 190 3.97 9.66 11.39
N HIS A 191 4.40 9.87 10.15
CA HIS A 191 5.80 9.69 9.77
C HIS A 191 6.70 10.82 10.31
N ASN A 192 7.75 10.47 11.04
CA ASN A 192 8.74 11.39 11.64
C ASN A 192 8.08 12.50 12.50
N GLY A 193 7.15 12.13 13.37
CA GLY A 193 6.41 13.09 14.20
C GLY A 193 5.42 13.95 13.40
N GLY A 194 5.10 13.55 12.17
CA GLY A 194 4.11 14.19 11.31
C GLY A 194 2.70 14.12 11.88
N LYS A 195 1.82 14.92 11.29
CA LYS A 195 0.41 15.01 11.68
C LYS A 195 -0.33 13.70 11.42
N THR A 196 -1.44 13.54 12.12
CA THR A 196 -2.32 12.37 12.07
C THR A 196 -3.65 12.71 11.39
N LEU A 197 -4.48 11.70 11.16
CA LEU A 197 -5.81 11.90 10.58
C LEU A 197 -6.63 12.91 11.40
N ARG A 198 -6.49 12.89 12.74
CA ARG A 198 -7.19 13.81 13.66
C ARG A 198 -6.77 15.26 13.56
N ASP A 199 -5.54 15.52 13.15
CA ASP A 199 -5.05 16.89 12.96
C ASP A 199 -5.65 17.53 11.71
N LEU A 200 -6.05 16.71 10.73
CA LEU A 200 -6.72 17.16 9.51
C LEU A 200 -8.26 17.11 9.64
N PHE A 201 -8.79 16.08 10.28
CA PHE A 201 -10.21 15.85 10.50
C PHE A 201 -10.45 15.54 11.98
N SER A 202 -10.97 16.50 12.74
CA SER A 202 -11.11 16.39 14.20
C SER A 202 -11.89 15.17 14.68
N GLY A 203 -12.82 14.67 13.86
CA GLY A 203 -13.59 13.45 14.11
C GLY A 203 -14.33 12.99 12.87
N PRO A 204 -14.95 11.79 12.91
CA PRO A 204 -15.75 11.30 11.79
C PRO A 204 -16.86 12.29 11.46
N PRO A 205 -17.20 12.45 10.16
CA PRO A 205 -18.33 13.29 9.78
C PRO A 205 -19.61 12.80 10.46
N SER A 206 -20.54 13.71 10.74
CA SER A 206 -21.88 13.33 11.22
C SER A 206 -22.57 12.43 10.19
N ALA A 207 -23.51 11.60 10.64
CA ALA A 207 -24.25 10.69 9.75
C ALA A 207 -24.90 11.43 8.57
N ASP A 208 -25.36 12.68 8.79
CA ASP A 208 -25.96 13.53 7.75
C ASP A 208 -24.97 14.05 6.70
N ASN A 209 -23.68 14.11 7.04
CA ASN A 209 -22.61 14.61 6.18
C ASN A 209 -21.71 13.50 5.63
N ALA A 210 -21.96 12.24 5.99
CA ALA A 210 -21.21 11.10 5.51
C ALA A 210 -21.82 10.66 4.16
N PRO A 211 -21.17 10.93 3.01
CA PRO A 211 -21.63 10.37 1.76
C PRO A 211 -21.60 8.84 1.86
N ASN A 212 -22.73 8.19 1.61
CA ASN A 212 -22.75 6.74 1.56
C ASN A 212 -22.01 6.30 0.27
N CYS A 213 -20.76 5.88 0.40
CA CYS A 213 -19.95 5.39 -0.73
C CYS A 213 -20.64 4.24 -1.50
N ALA A 214 -21.54 3.49 -0.85
CA ALA A 214 -22.32 2.44 -1.50
C ALA A 214 -23.41 2.99 -2.43
N GLU A 215 -23.93 4.19 -2.18
CA GLU A 215 -25.00 4.81 -2.98
C GLU A 215 -24.45 5.63 -4.16
N ASN A 216 -23.27 6.23 -4.01
CA ASN A 216 -22.69 7.11 -5.02
C ASN A 216 -21.87 6.40 -6.11
N GLY A 217 -21.70 5.08 -5.97
CA GLY A 217 -20.93 4.27 -6.91
C GLY A 217 -19.45 4.68 -6.98
N VAL A 218 -18.66 3.87 -7.68
CA VAL A 218 -17.25 4.18 -7.93
C VAL A 218 -16.82 3.64 -9.28
N LEU A 219 -16.11 4.45 -10.06
CA LEU A 219 -15.48 3.94 -11.28
C LEU A 219 -14.43 2.89 -10.88
N GLY A 220 -14.53 1.68 -11.45
CA GLY A 220 -13.71 0.54 -11.02
C GLY A 220 -12.19 0.76 -11.08
N THR A 221 -11.72 1.67 -11.94
CA THR A 221 -10.30 2.02 -12.08
C THR A 221 -9.78 2.93 -10.97
N LEU A 222 -10.62 3.78 -10.37
CA LEU A 222 -10.21 4.74 -9.35
C LEU A 222 -9.60 4.07 -8.10
N PRO A 223 -10.22 3.04 -7.48
CA PRO A 223 -9.59 2.31 -6.39
C PRO A 223 -8.22 1.72 -6.79
N GLY A 224 -8.09 1.25 -8.04
CA GLY A 224 -6.83 0.77 -8.60
C GLY A 224 -5.75 1.86 -8.64
N ILE A 225 -6.08 3.03 -9.17
CA ILE A 225 -5.17 4.19 -9.25
C ILE A 225 -4.71 4.61 -7.86
N ILE A 226 -5.66 4.81 -6.94
CA ILE A 226 -5.35 5.29 -5.59
C ILE A 226 -4.59 4.23 -4.79
N GLY A 227 -4.99 2.97 -4.87
CA GLY A 227 -4.28 1.87 -4.20
C GLY A 227 -2.84 1.69 -4.72
N LEU A 228 -2.58 1.94 -6.01
CA LEU A 228 -1.21 1.96 -6.53
C LEU A 228 -0.38 3.12 -5.98
N ILE A 229 -0.97 4.30 -5.85
CA ILE A 229 -0.30 5.45 -5.23
C ILE A 229 -0.02 5.15 -3.75
N MET A 230 -0.95 4.50 -3.04
CA MET A 230 -0.73 4.06 -1.66
C MET A 230 0.44 3.06 -1.57
N ALA A 231 0.49 2.05 -2.46
CA ALA A 231 1.61 1.12 -2.52
C ALA A 231 2.93 1.86 -2.80
N GLN A 232 2.92 2.84 -3.71
CA GLN A 232 4.08 3.66 -4.03
C GLN A 232 4.59 4.43 -2.81
N GLU A 233 3.71 5.11 -2.06
CA GLU A 233 4.10 5.82 -0.83
C GLU A 233 4.63 4.85 0.23
N ALA A 234 4.03 3.68 0.37
CA ALA A 234 4.49 2.64 1.29
C ALA A 234 5.92 2.17 0.97
N LEU A 235 6.19 1.85 -0.29
CA LEU A 235 7.53 1.43 -0.74
C LEU A 235 8.57 2.54 -0.55
N LYS A 236 8.22 3.79 -0.91
CA LYS A 236 9.11 4.94 -0.70
C LYS A 236 9.44 5.13 0.78
N LEU A 237 8.45 5.02 1.66
CA LEU A 237 8.65 5.17 3.10
C LEU A 237 9.64 4.14 3.64
N ILE A 238 9.44 2.86 3.32
CA ILE A 238 10.36 1.79 3.73
C ILE A 238 11.77 2.01 3.18
N MET A 239 11.89 2.47 1.94
CA MET A 239 13.21 2.73 1.34
C MET A 239 13.89 4.01 1.86
N GLY A 240 13.17 4.88 2.57
CA GLY A 240 13.66 6.17 3.04
C GLY A 240 13.72 7.23 1.94
N LEU A 241 12.82 7.15 0.96
CA LEU A 241 12.67 8.11 -0.13
C LEU A 241 11.68 9.23 0.24
N PRO A 242 11.64 10.34 -0.51
CA PRO A 242 10.69 11.43 -0.24
C PRO A 242 9.22 10.96 -0.30
N VAL A 243 8.46 11.27 0.75
CA VAL A 243 7.03 10.92 0.91
C VAL A 243 6.18 12.17 1.15
N LEU A 244 4.86 11.99 1.15
CA LEU A 244 3.87 13.04 1.46
C LEU A 244 3.90 13.41 2.97
N HIS A 245 4.85 14.25 3.38
CA HIS A 245 4.92 14.72 4.76
C HIS A 245 3.99 15.92 4.98
N ASN A 246 3.00 15.80 5.87
CA ASN A 246 1.97 16.83 6.16
C ASN A 246 1.30 17.36 4.89
N GLN A 247 1.01 16.44 3.96
CA GLN A 247 0.45 16.73 2.65
C GLN A 247 -0.73 15.83 2.34
N LEU A 248 -1.82 16.42 1.85
CA LEU A 248 -2.98 15.72 1.30
C LEU A 248 -2.98 15.92 -0.21
N VAL A 249 -2.91 14.82 -0.95
CA VAL A 249 -3.11 14.82 -2.39
C VAL A 249 -4.58 14.57 -2.67
N LEU A 250 -5.19 15.45 -3.46
CA LEU A 250 -6.51 15.27 -4.04
C LEU A 250 -6.34 15.01 -5.54
N LEU A 251 -6.87 13.90 -6.02
CA LEU A 251 -6.84 13.50 -7.43
C LEU A 251 -8.27 13.43 -7.97
N ASP A 252 -8.61 14.30 -8.89
CA ASP A 252 -9.84 14.23 -9.69
C ASP A 252 -9.50 13.54 -11.01
N THR A 253 -10.00 12.32 -11.21
CA THR A 253 -9.77 11.53 -12.44
C THR A 253 -10.74 11.86 -13.57
N LEU A 254 -11.83 12.60 -13.30
CA LEU A 254 -12.77 13.07 -14.33
C LEU A 254 -12.16 14.21 -15.14
N ARG A 255 -11.50 15.15 -14.45
CA ARG A 255 -10.81 16.31 -15.07
C ARG A 255 -9.30 16.14 -15.18
N PHE A 256 -8.77 15.09 -14.56
CA PHE A 256 -7.34 14.81 -14.44
C PHE A 256 -6.57 15.95 -13.74
N GLU A 257 -7.14 16.43 -12.62
CA GLU A 257 -6.55 17.47 -11.78
C GLU A 257 -5.91 16.86 -10.53
N CYS A 258 -4.72 17.35 -10.17
CA CYS A 258 -4.01 16.93 -8.96
C CYS A 258 -3.66 18.15 -8.12
N ARG A 259 -4.19 18.20 -6.90
CA ARG A 259 -3.93 19.27 -5.93
C ARG A 259 -3.22 18.71 -4.71
N LYS A 260 -2.18 19.41 -4.25
CA LYS A 260 -1.52 19.13 -2.98
C LYS A 260 -1.88 20.22 -1.98
N LEU A 261 -2.41 19.82 -0.84
CA LEU A 261 -2.69 20.70 0.29
C LEU A 261 -1.67 20.40 1.39
N ASN A 262 -1.03 21.43 1.93
CA ASN A 262 -0.23 21.29 3.14
C ASN A 262 -1.15 21.46 4.35
N PHE A 263 -0.97 20.65 5.38
CA PHE A 263 -1.74 20.75 6.62
C PHE A 263 -0.89 20.91 7.85
#